data_AF-E4XJN9-F1
#
_entry.id   AF-E4XJN9-F1
#
_cell.length_a   1.000
_cell.length_b   1.000
_cell.length_c   1.000
_cell.angle_alpha   90.00
_cell.angle_beta   90.00
_cell.angle_gamma   90.00
#
_symmetry.space_group_name_H-M   'P 1'
#
loop_
_entity.id
_entity.type
_entity.pdbx_description
1 polymer ?
#
loop_
_entity_poly.entity_id
_entity_poly.type
_entity_poly.pdbx_seq_one_letter_code
_entity_poly.pdbx_strand_id
1 'polypeptide(L)'
;MIEIGKNRDCLAIMTFIVLAALCYLNLFAKENFLGIAEEYEIDKISVQYDLLGEKIRLIEEKLSENKKSNSMTDDEVGALRQQIGFLQNDVAGEDLMKGELGNERYYPVPISGKEEKISDEEWEEIIEDESESSEEDYDAVYEKFVEEERVCPLAPEYTLAEFNIKDVQAKYKTRPDKFLTSVLMNGPNNQLLGLRETMFIAIKLNRSYIMPKFFKHDRADPTAVNAYVEEVEPTYRVSLLKMRRLMNVKPLESVPEICENGEFSAFYQLARKGGTQNQARLVKTCAGIDCKVDDVDCEVWEEGVCLTNVQLPKFPKGLADMKLTRLAQDGNNTLMQTLYDTDHSCTIMAYPYMDINFARNLFHPKIADEDKELMADILKATGPPMHVEEVVQNFIKTAIGGDGNYVSMHWRYNVGDWWHGGCDIIDGHYKAANEMEKAMTLFQKSAKN
;
A
#
# COMPACT_ATOMS: atom_id res chain seq x y z
N MET A 1 10.60 6.22 44.11
CA MET A 1 11.45 7.11 43.27
C MET A 1 11.71 6.36 41.98
N ILE A 2 10.86 6.61 40.98
CA ILE A 2 10.94 5.99 39.65
C ILE A 2 11.79 6.92 38.78
N GLU A 3 12.70 6.35 37.99
CA GLU A 3 13.64 7.05 37.10
C GLU A 3 12.92 8.04 36.15
N ILE A 4 13.08 9.34 36.40
CA ILE A 4 12.63 10.44 35.51
C ILE A 4 13.76 10.85 34.53
N GLY A 5 14.95 10.23 34.62
CA GLY A 5 16.14 10.64 33.86
C GLY A 5 16.09 10.37 32.35
N LYS A 6 15.52 9.23 31.92
CA LYS A 6 15.64 8.75 30.52
C LYS A 6 14.75 9.50 29.50
N ASN A 7 13.76 10.25 29.97
CA ASN A 7 12.83 11.01 29.10
C ASN A 7 13.36 12.40 28.69
N ARG A 8 14.40 12.92 29.36
CA ARG A 8 14.93 14.26 29.08
C ARG A 8 15.77 14.32 27.81
N ASP A 9 16.56 13.29 27.55
CA ASP A 9 17.46 13.27 26.38
C ASP A 9 16.67 13.13 25.07
N CYS A 10 15.58 12.35 25.07
CA CYS A 10 14.70 12.22 23.92
C CYS A 10 13.87 13.49 23.65
N LEU A 11 13.39 14.18 24.70
CA LEU A 11 12.68 15.46 24.54
C LEU A 11 13.60 16.56 23.99
N ALA A 12 14.88 16.55 24.39
CA ALA A 12 15.90 17.44 23.85
C ALA A 12 16.18 17.16 22.37
N ILE A 13 16.28 15.88 21.98
CA ILE A 13 16.43 15.47 20.57
C ILE A 13 15.21 15.91 19.73
N MET A 14 13.98 15.73 20.23
CA MET A 14 12.78 16.18 19.51
C MET A 14 12.72 17.70 19.35
N THR A 15 13.05 18.45 20.41
CA THR A 15 13.11 19.92 20.34
C THR A 15 14.15 20.37 19.32
N PHE A 16 15.29 19.68 19.25
CA PHE A 16 16.35 19.97 18.29
C PHE A 16 15.95 19.64 16.84
N ILE A 17 15.28 18.50 16.58
CA ILE A 17 14.79 18.13 15.25
C ILE A 17 13.74 19.14 14.75
N VAL A 18 12.81 19.55 15.60
CA VAL A 18 11.79 20.56 15.25
C VAL A 18 12.43 21.91 14.96
N LEU A 19 13.39 22.35 15.79
CA LEU A 19 14.13 23.59 15.55
C LEU A 19 15.00 23.53 14.29
N ALA A 20 15.63 22.38 14.01
CA ALA A 20 16.41 22.17 12.80
C ALA A 20 15.51 22.22 11.55
N ALA A 21 14.34 21.57 11.58
CA ALA A 21 13.36 21.61 10.49
C ALA A 21 12.82 23.04 10.27
N LEU A 22 12.53 23.78 11.35
CA LEU A 22 12.07 25.18 11.26
C LEU A 22 13.17 26.13 10.74
N CYS A 23 14.42 25.93 11.13
CA CYS A 23 15.57 26.64 10.57
C CYS A 23 15.76 26.29 9.09
N TYR A 24 15.62 25.02 8.73
CA TYR A 24 15.78 24.54 7.37
C TYR A 24 14.70 25.10 6.44
N LEU A 25 13.44 25.15 6.88
CA LEU A 25 12.33 25.79 6.16
C LEU A 25 12.54 27.30 5.99
N ASN A 26 13.11 27.99 6.99
CA ASN A 26 13.47 29.41 6.89
C ASN A 26 14.64 29.67 5.93
N LEU A 27 15.57 28.73 5.81
CA LEU A 27 16.66 28.76 4.83
C LEU A 27 16.15 28.47 3.41
N PHE A 28 15.25 27.49 3.27
CA PHE A 28 14.62 27.11 2.00
C PHE A 28 13.72 28.19 1.42
N ALA A 29 13.05 28.98 2.26
CA ALA A 29 12.24 30.12 1.81
C ALA A 29 13.07 31.29 1.25
N LYS A 30 14.41 31.24 1.35
CA LYS A 30 15.31 32.32 0.92
C LYS A 30 16.11 32.06 -0.35
N GLU A 31 16.15 30.83 -0.88
CA GLU A 31 16.93 30.52 -2.09
C GLU A 31 16.08 29.81 -3.15
N ASN A 32 16.26 30.23 -4.41
CA ASN A 32 15.49 29.76 -5.56
C ASN A 32 15.63 28.24 -5.77
N PHE A 33 14.47 27.59 -5.88
CA PHE A 33 14.27 26.15 -6.10
C PHE A 33 14.69 25.71 -7.50
N LEU A 34 15.51 24.65 -7.59
CA LEU A 34 15.28 23.46 -8.45
C LEU A 34 16.51 22.52 -8.52
N GLY A 35 17.70 22.91 -8.06
CA GLY A 35 18.91 22.10 -8.25
C GLY A 35 19.29 21.11 -7.13
N ILE A 36 18.76 21.25 -5.90
CA ILE A 36 19.35 20.59 -4.71
C ILE A 36 18.55 19.35 -4.27
N ALA A 37 17.29 19.20 -4.69
CA ALA A 37 16.45 18.08 -4.29
C ALA A 37 16.90 16.74 -4.91
N GLU A 38 17.39 16.75 -6.15
CA GLU A 38 17.87 15.54 -6.85
C GLU A 38 19.16 14.98 -6.23
N GLU A 39 20.10 15.85 -5.83
CA GLU A 39 21.40 15.44 -5.29
C GLU A 39 21.25 14.75 -3.91
N TYR A 40 20.25 15.15 -3.12
CA TYR A 40 20.02 14.63 -1.76
C TYR A 40 19.27 13.29 -1.72
N GLU A 41 18.46 13.00 -2.73
CA GLU A 41 17.73 11.72 -2.83
C GLU A 41 18.65 10.58 -3.28
N ILE A 42 19.61 10.91 -4.16
CA ILE A 42 20.68 10.00 -4.61
C ILE A 42 21.56 9.53 -3.43
N ASP A 43 21.90 10.42 -2.51
CA ASP A 43 22.75 10.09 -1.34
C ASP A 43 22.06 9.16 -0.34
N LYS A 44 20.75 9.32 -0.09
CA LYS A 44 20.00 8.42 0.81
C LYS A 44 19.88 7.02 0.25
N ILE A 45 19.68 6.92 -1.05
CA ILE A 45 19.60 5.66 -1.79
C ILE A 45 20.97 4.94 -1.73
N SER A 46 22.08 5.67 -1.92
CA SER A 46 23.44 5.12 -1.81
C SER A 46 23.72 4.49 -0.44
N VAL A 47 23.37 5.20 0.65
CA VAL A 47 23.62 4.72 2.03
C VAL A 47 22.80 3.45 2.35
N GLN A 48 21.58 3.33 1.81
CA GLN A 48 20.78 2.12 1.99
C GLN A 48 21.39 0.89 1.30
N TYR A 49 22.01 1.07 0.13
CA TYR A 49 22.71 -0.03 -0.57
C TYR A 49 23.97 -0.48 0.15
N ASP A 50 24.79 0.46 0.63
CA ASP A 50 25.98 0.10 1.39
C ASP A 50 25.59 -0.74 2.61
N LEU A 51 24.47 -0.41 3.24
CA LEU A 51 23.92 -1.17 4.36
C LEU A 51 23.37 -2.55 3.95
N LEU A 52 22.71 -2.65 2.80
CA LEU A 52 22.19 -3.91 2.24
C LEU A 52 23.33 -4.85 1.80
N GLY A 53 24.32 -4.31 1.08
CA GLY A 53 25.52 -5.02 0.66
C GLY A 53 26.34 -5.50 1.84
N GLU A 54 26.52 -4.67 2.86
CA GLU A 54 27.23 -5.06 4.09
C GLU A 54 26.48 -6.16 4.85
N LYS A 55 25.14 -6.12 4.89
CA LYS A 55 24.33 -7.23 5.47
C LYS A 55 24.52 -8.54 4.72
N ILE A 56 24.51 -8.51 3.39
CA ILE A 56 24.76 -9.70 2.57
C ILE A 56 26.17 -10.24 2.87
N ARG A 57 27.19 -9.37 2.86
CA ARG A 57 28.58 -9.70 3.15
C ARG A 57 28.74 -10.38 4.52
N LEU A 58 28.11 -9.84 5.57
CA LEU A 58 28.16 -10.41 6.92
C LEU A 58 27.49 -11.80 7.01
N ILE A 59 26.38 -12.01 6.28
CA ILE A 59 25.73 -13.34 6.25
C ILE A 59 26.61 -14.34 5.49
N GLU A 60 27.24 -13.93 4.39
CA GLU A 60 28.19 -14.76 3.63
C GLU A 60 29.44 -15.13 4.45
N GLU A 61 29.98 -14.19 5.22
CA GLU A 61 31.08 -14.46 6.16
C GLU A 61 30.67 -15.51 7.19
N LYS A 62 29.49 -15.36 7.80
CA LYS A 62 28.96 -16.32 8.78
C LYS A 62 28.77 -17.72 8.17
N LEU A 63 28.29 -17.80 6.92
CA LEU A 63 28.18 -19.05 6.18
C LEU A 63 29.56 -19.67 5.88
N SER A 64 30.56 -18.83 5.55
CA SER A 64 31.93 -19.29 5.31
C SER A 64 32.63 -19.75 6.58
N GLU A 65 32.40 -19.10 7.71
CA GLU A 65 32.91 -19.52 9.02
C GLU A 65 32.29 -20.85 9.42
N ASN A 66 30.96 -20.99 9.23
CA ASN A 66 30.28 -22.24 9.50
C ASN A 66 30.82 -23.41 8.67
N LYS A 67 31.22 -23.17 7.41
CA LYS A 67 31.85 -24.20 6.56
C LYS A 67 33.19 -24.71 7.14
N LYS A 68 33.85 -23.92 7.98
CA LYS A 68 35.11 -24.30 8.65
C LYS A 68 34.85 -24.98 10.01
N SER A 69 33.84 -24.52 10.75
CA SER A 69 33.55 -24.99 12.11
C SER A 69 32.52 -26.11 12.19
N ASN A 70 31.66 -26.30 11.18
CA ASN A 70 30.45 -27.13 11.21
C ASN A 70 29.59 -26.86 12.46
N SER A 71 29.46 -25.59 12.86
CA SER A 71 28.77 -25.20 14.10
C SER A 71 27.27 -24.97 13.97
N MET A 72 26.74 -24.87 12.75
CA MET A 72 25.32 -24.64 12.46
C MET A 72 24.70 -25.86 11.79
N THR A 73 23.42 -26.06 12.05
CA THR A 73 22.57 -27.07 11.41
C THR A 73 22.24 -26.72 9.95
N ASP A 74 21.82 -27.72 9.17
CA ASP A 74 21.42 -27.51 7.76
C ASP A 74 20.22 -26.54 7.64
N ASP A 75 19.31 -26.55 8.61
CA ASP A 75 18.15 -25.65 8.66
C ASP A 75 18.58 -24.19 8.87
N GLU A 76 19.52 -23.94 9.77
CA GLU A 76 20.06 -22.59 10.00
C GLU A 76 20.84 -22.07 8.77
N VAL A 77 21.57 -22.96 8.08
CA VAL A 77 22.23 -22.63 6.80
C VAL A 77 21.19 -22.31 5.72
N GLY A 78 20.09 -23.07 5.66
CA GLY A 78 18.96 -22.83 4.77
C GLY A 78 18.32 -21.46 5.00
N ALA A 79 18.06 -21.11 6.25
CA ALA A 79 17.46 -19.82 6.64
C ALA A 79 18.35 -18.63 6.23
N LEU A 80 19.67 -18.71 6.47
CA LEU A 80 20.60 -17.64 6.07
C LEU A 80 20.69 -17.48 4.54
N ARG A 81 20.69 -18.57 3.78
CA ARG A 81 20.67 -18.51 2.31
C ARG A 81 19.36 -17.92 1.78
N GLN A 82 18.23 -18.25 2.41
CA GLN A 82 16.95 -17.65 2.07
C GLN A 82 16.96 -16.14 2.36
N GLN A 83 17.57 -15.73 3.48
CA GLN A 83 17.73 -14.31 3.84
C GLN A 83 18.60 -13.56 2.83
N ILE A 84 19.72 -14.15 2.36
CA ILE A 84 20.51 -13.58 1.25
C ILE A 84 19.64 -13.41 0.00
N GLY A 85 18.84 -14.41 -0.37
CA GLY A 85 17.97 -14.34 -1.54
C GLY A 85 16.93 -13.21 -1.45
N PHE A 86 16.37 -12.94 -0.27
CA PHE A 86 15.49 -11.78 -0.07
C PHE A 86 16.23 -10.45 -0.22
N LEU A 87 17.40 -10.31 0.42
CA LEU A 87 18.20 -9.08 0.36
C LEU A 87 18.72 -8.81 -1.07
N GLN A 88 19.12 -9.85 -1.80
CA GLN A 88 19.55 -9.73 -3.20
C GLN A 88 18.40 -9.34 -4.12
N ASN A 89 17.18 -9.82 -3.88
CA ASN A 89 16.00 -9.37 -4.64
C ASN A 89 15.65 -7.91 -4.38
N ASP A 90 15.88 -7.42 -3.14
CA ASP A 90 15.70 -6.01 -2.81
C ASP A 90 16.76 -5.13 -3.53
N VAL A 91 18.01 -5.60 -3.66
CA VAL A 91 19.09 -4.91 -4.40
C VAL A 91 18.88 -4.97 -5.92
N ALA A 92 18.63 -6.15 -6.49
CA ALA A 92 18.47 -6.36 -7.94
C ALA A 92 17.22 -5.67 -8.51
N GLY A 93 16.22 -5.41 -7.67
CA GLY A 93 15.08 -4.59 -8.04
C GLY A 93 15.49 -3.16 -8.43
N GLU A 94 16.65 -2.68 -8.03
CA GLU A 94 17.06 -1.28 -8.19
C GLU A 94 18.25 -1.07 -9.14
N ASP A 95 19.12 -2.07 -9.34
CA ASP A 95 20.11 -2.07 -10.43
C ASP A 95 19.45 -1.97 -11.83
N LEU A 96 18.20 -2.44 -11.93
CA LEU A 96 17.32 -2.25 -13.09
C LEU A 96 16.94 -0.79 -13.36
N MET A 97 17.02 0.10 -12.36
CA MET A 97 16.75 1.53 -12.47
C MET A 97 18.02 2.35 -12.80
N LYS A 98 19.21 1.84 -12.47
CA LYS A 98 20.49 2.53 -12.70
C LYS A 98 21.09 2.31 -14.09
N GLY A 99 20.51 1.45 -14.93
CA GLY A 99 21.01 1.22 -16.29
C GLY A 99 22.45 0.66 -16.38
N GLU A 100 23.03 0.22 -15.26
CA GLU A 100 24.40 -0.28 -15.20
C GLU A 100 24.42 -1.80 -14.96
N LEU A 101 24.07 -2.55 -15.99
CA LEU A 101 24.62 -3.90 -16.19
C LEU A 101 25.45 -3.92 -17.47
N GLY A 102 26.67 -3.40 -17.34
CA GLY A 102 27.76 -3.75 -18.22
C GLY A 102 28.18 -5.21 -17.98
N ASN A 103 28.37 -5.93 -19.08
CA ASN A 103 28.88 -7.31 -19.20
C ASN A 103 27.83 -8.44 -19.12
N GLU A 104 27.17 -8.74 -20.24
CA GLU A 104 27.61 -9.83 -21.16
C GLU A 104 26.68 -9.95 -22.38
N ARG A 105 27.26 -9.76 -23.58
CA ARG A 105 26.79 -10.17 -24.91
C ARG A 105 25.29 -10.01 -25.23
N TYR A 106 24.86 -8.79 -25.56
CA TYR A 106 23.91 -8.59 -26.65
C TYR A 106 24.36 -7.38 -27.49
N TYR A 107 24.33 -7.53 -28.81
CA TYR A 107 24.77 -6.52 -29.78
C TYR A 107 24.00 -5.19 -29.58
N PRO A 108 24.66 -4.03 -29.68
CA PRO A 108 23.99 -2.74 -29.55
C PRO A 108 23.16 -2.46 -30.80
N VAL A 109 21.87 -2.18 -30.60
CA VAL A 109 21.12 -1.33 -31.52
C VAL A 109 21.42 0.12 -31.12
N PRO A 110 21.85 1.00 -32.04
CA PRO A 110 22.10 2.38 -31.69
C PRO A 110 20.77 3.10 -31.42
N ILE A 111 20.54 3.52 -30.18
CA ILE A 111 19.49 4.49 -29.86
C ILE A 111 20.02 5.87 -30.26
N SER A 112 19.68 6.30 -31.47
CA SER A 112 19.66 7.72 -31.83
C SER A 112 18.26 8.25 -31.53
N GLY A 113 18.01 8.61 -30.27
CA GLY A 113 16.82 9.35 -29.85
C GLY A 113 17.30 10.48 -28.98
N LYS A 114 17.06 11.73 -29.41
CA LYS A 114 17.24 12.91 -28.58
C LYS A 114 16.31 12.75 -27.36
N GLU A 115 16.82 13.00 -26.16
CA GLU A 115 15.97 13.33 -25.03
C GLU A 115 15.20 14.60 -25.39
N GLU A 116 13.92 14.47 -25.71
CA GLU A 116 13.02 15.61 -25.81
C GLU A 116 12.64 16.01 -24.39
N LYS A 117 13.12 17.18 -23.98
CA LYS A 117 12.63 17.85 -22.77
C LYS A 117 11.19 18.28 -23.06
N ILE A 118 10.25 17.73 -22.30
CA ILE A 118 8.88 18.23 -22.23
C ILE A 118 8.95 19.68 -21.76
N SER A 119 8.32 20.58 -22.50
CA SER A 119 8.30 22.00 -22.18
C SER A 119 7.31 22.29 -21.04
N ASP A 120 7.52 23.38 -20.30
CA ASP A 120 6.59 23.80 -19.24
C ASP A 120 5.16 24.06 -19.79
N GLU A 121 5.04 24.40 -21.07
CA GLU A 121 3.76 24.58 -21.79
C GLU A 121 3.05 23.25 -22.08
N GLU A 122 3.78 22.16 -22.36
CA GLU A 122 3.19 20.81 -22.45
C GLU A 122 2.70 20.31 -21.09
N TRP A 123 3.37 20.70 -20.00
CA TRP A 123 2.92 20.36 -18.64
C TRP A 123 1.62 21.08 -18.27
N GLU A 124 1.46 22.34 -18.67
CA GLU A 124 0.22 23.09 -18.45
C GLU A 124 -0.94 22.55 -19.30
N GLU A 125 -0.71 22.16 -20.57
CA GLU A 125 -1.74 21.51 -21.40
C GLU A 125 -2.21 20.16 -20.82
N ILE A 126 -1.31 19.34 -20.24
CA ILE A 126 -1.68 18.06 -19.60
C ILE A 126 -2.55 18.28 -18.35
N ILE A 127 -2.36 19.40 -17.63
CA ILE A 127 -3.11 19.71 -16.41
C ILE A 127 -4.49 20.30 -16.74
N GLU A 128 -4.60 21.12 -17.78
CA GLU A 128 -5.86 21.78 -18.15
C GLU A 128 -6.85 20.83 -18.85
N ASP A 129 -6.41 19.93 -19.74
CA ASP A 129 -7.29 19.05 -20.53
C ASP A 129 -7.96 17.91 -19.73
N GLU A 130 -7.48 17.60 -18.51
CA GLU A 130 -8.06 16.55 -17.65
C GLU A 130 -9.13 17.06 -16.65
N SER A 131 -9.26 18.37 -16.45
CA SER A 131 -10.09 18.94 -15.37
C SER A 131 -11.54 19.24 -15.77
N GLU A 132 -11.82 19.58 -17.04
CA GLU A 132 -13.09 20.27 -17.35
C GLU A 132 -14.27 19.36 -17.74
N SER A 133 -14.08 18.10 -18.15
CA SER A 133 -15.20 17.34 -18.75
C SER A 133 -15.82 16.23 -17.88
N SER A 134 -15.32 15.96 -16.67
CA SER A 134 -15.88 14.90 -15.80
C SER A 134 -16.17 15.30 -14.34
N GLU A 135 -15.61 16.42 -13.85
CA GLU A 135 -15.87 16.94 -12.50
C GLU A 135 -17.20 17.70 -12.42
N GLU A 136 -17.60 18.46 -13.45
CA GLU A 136 -18.88 19.20 -13.44
C GLU A 136 -20.10 18.28 -13.28
N ASP A 137 -20.08 17.10 -13.92
CA ASP A 137 -21.12 16.07 -13.78
C ASP A 137 -21.04 15.32 -12.43
N TYR A 138 -19.91 15.38 -11.72
CA TYR A 138 -19.78 14.84 -10.36
C TYR A 138 -20.44 15.76 -9.35
N ASP A 139 -20.05 17.03 -9.37
CA ASP A 139 -20.51 18.03 -8.42
C ASP A 139 -22.02 18.25 -8.59
N ALA A 140 -22.53 18.32 -9.82
CA ALA A 140 -23.97 18.48 -10.04
C ALA A 140 -24.83 17.29 -9.53
N VAL A 141 -24.36 16.05 -9.72
CA VAL A 141 -25.09 14.85 -9.24
C VAL A 141 -25.07 14.78 -7.71
N TYR A 142 -23.96 15.18 -7.10
CA TYR A 142 -23.79 15.15 -5.67
C TYR A 142 -24.46 16.31 -4.95
N GLU A 143 -24.31 17.55 -5.44
CA GLU A 143 -24.99 18.72 -4.90
C GLU A 143 -26.50 18.48 -4.85
N LYS A 144 -27.07 17.93 -5.92
CA LYS A 144 -28.48 17.54 -5.95
C LYS A 144 -28.83 16.52 -4.85
N PHE A 145 -27.96 15.54 -4.64
CA PHE A 145 -28.18 14.50 -3.63
C PHE A 145 -28.08 15.04 -2.20
N VAL A 146 -27.07 15.87 -1.90
CA VAL A 146 -26.88 16.50 -0.59
C VAL A 146 -27.97 17.52 -0.28
N GLU A 147 -28.45 18.27 -1.28
CA GLU A 147 -29.53 19.23 -1.11
C GLU A 147 -30.89 18.55 -0.86
N GLU A 148 -31.17 17.44 -1.55
CA GLU A 148 -32.46 16.74 -1.46
C GLU A 148 -32.55 15.83 -0.22
N GLU A 149 -31.45 15.23 0.21
CA GLU A 149 -31.39 14.30 1.35
C GLU A 149 -30.38 14.80 2.39
N ARG A 150 -30.84 15.51 3.43
CA ARG A 150 -30.02 15.92 4.60
C ARG A 150 -29.61 14.72 5.46
N VAL A 151 -28.96 13.73 4.87
CA VAL A 151 -28.49 12.52 5.53
C VAL A 151 -27.10 12.83 6.07
N CYS A 152 -26.87 12.50 7.34
CA CYS A 152 -25.54 12.62 7.91
C CYS A 152 -24.59 11.73 7.08
N PRO A 153 -23.46 12.25 6.58
CA PRO A 153 -22.53 11.47 5.74
C PRO A 153 -21.86 10.30 6.48
N LEU A 154 -22.07 10.22 7.81
CA LEU A 154 -21.64 9.13 8.67
C LEU A 154 -22.80 8.15 8.98
N ALA A 155 -23.95 8.31 8.35
CA ALA A 155 -25.09 7.43 8.57
C ALA A 155 -25.07 6.27 7.55
N PRO A 156 -25.44 5.03 7.93
CA PRO A 156 -25.50 3.90 7.00
C PRO A 156 -26.36 4.16 5.76
N GLU A 157 -27.38 5.02 5.89
CA GLU A 157 -28.25 5.45 4.79
C GLU A 157 -27.47 6.15 3.68
N TYR A 158 -26.38 6.85 4.01
CA TYR A 158 -25.52 7.52 3.04
C TYR A 158 -24.85 6.52 2.09
N THR A 159 -24.36 5.39 2.61
CA THR A 159 -23.78 4.30 1.81
C THR A 159 -24.77 3.72 0.81
N LEU A 160 -25.98 3.39 1.29
CA LEU A 160 -27.04 2.87 0.43
C LEU A 160 -27.40 3.88 -0.65
N ALA A 161 -27.47 5.15 -0.27
CA ALA A 161 -27.88 6.20 -1.15
C ALA A 161 -26.81 6.50 -2.24
N GLU A 162 -25.50 6.39 -1.96
CA GLU A 162 -24.45 6.39 -3.00
C GLU A 162 -24.57 5.20 -3.98
N PHE A 163 -24.97 4.01 -3.51
CA PHE A 163 -25.25 2.86 -4.39
C PHE A 163 -26.55 3.02 -5.20
N ASN A 164 -27.51 3.79 -4.68
CA ASN A 164 -28.81 4.01 -5.32
C ASN A 164 -28.78 5.08 -6.41
N ILE A 165 -27.68 5.85 -6.52
CA ILE A 165 -27.46 6.75 -7.67
C ILE A 165 -27.56 5.92 -8.95
N LYS A 166 -28.57 6.24 -9.76
CA LYS A 166 -28.86 5.57 -11.03
C LYS A 166 -27.93 6.09 -12.13
N ASP A 167 -27.85 5.31 -13.21
CA ASP A 167 -27.19 5.73 -14.46
C ASP A 167 -25.68 6.03 -14.36
N VAL A 168 -24.99 5.48 -13.36
CA VAL A 168 -23.52 5.54 -13.28
C VAL A 168 -22.90 4.57 -14.30
N GLN A 169 -22.17 5.12 -15.27
CA GLN A 169 -21.43 4.35 -16.27
C GLN A 169 -19.97 4.18 -15.84
N ALA A 170 -19.48 2.94 -15.87
CA ALA A 170 -18.08 2.63 -15.59
C ALA A 170 -17.16 2.93 -16.79
N LYS A 171 -16.02 3.60 -16.57
CA LYS A 171 -14.91 3.78 -17.53
C LYS A 171 -14.41 2.41 -17.99
N TYR A 172 -14.08 1.53 -17.04
CA TYR A 172 -13.67 0.15 -17.28
C TYR A 172 -14.87 -0.79 -17.14
N LYS A 173 -15.50 -1.11 -18.27
CA LYS A 173 -16.65 -2.04 -18.32
C LYS A 173 -16.19 -3.47 -18.03
N THR A 174 -16.46 -3.91 -16.81
CA THR A 174 -16.15 -5.28 -16.37
C THR A 174 -17.36 -6.21 -16.48
N ARG A 175 -17.13 -7.52 -16.47
CA ARG A 175 -18.20 -8.52 -16.63
C ARG A 175 -19.25 -8.47 -15.51
N PRO A 176 -20.55 -8.53 -15.82
CA PRO A 176 -21.61 -8.54 -14.82
C PRO A 176 -21.85 -9.91 -14.17
N ASP A 177 -21.17 -10.96 -14.62
CA ASP A 177 -21.35 -12.35 -14.17
C ASP A 177 -20.10 -12.94 -13.48
N LYS A 178 -19.00 -12.18 -13.43
CA LYS A 178 -17.79 -12.54 -12.69
C LYS A 178 -17.42 -11.43 -11.73
N PHE A 179 -17.20 -11.78 -10.48
CA PHE A 179 -16.95 -10.85 -9.39
C PHE A 179 -15.68 -11.22 -8.63
N LEU A 180 -15.01 -10.19 -8.11
CA LEU A 180 -13.87 -10.30 -7.21
C LEU A 180 -14.11 -9.40 -6.00
N THR A 181 -13.86 -9.92 -4.80
CA THR A 181 -13.73 -9.13 -3.57
C THR A 181 -12.37 -9.37 -2.92
N SER A 182 -12.07 -8.69 -1.82
CA SER A 182 -10.86 -8.95 -1.03
C SER A 182 -11.11 -8.96 0.48
N VAL A 183 -10.25 -9.66 1.20
CA VAL A 183 -10.13 -9.53 2.65
C VAL A 183 -8.94 -8.63 2.96
N LEU A 184 -9.21 -7.40 3.38
CA LEU A 184 -8.20 -6.37 3.57
C LEU A 184 -7.39 -6.60 4.86
N MET A 185 -6.07 -6.47 4.78
CA MET A 185 -5.16 -6.77 5.90
C MET A 185 -4.61 -5.52 6.61
N ASN A 186 -4.16 -5.71 7.85
CA ASN A 186 -3.43 -4.71 8.64
C ASN A 186 -4.18 -3.37 8.85
N GLY A 187 -3.45 -2.26 8.99
CA GLY A 187 -4.01 -0.93 9.27
C GLY A 187 -4.69 -0.26 8.07
N PRO A 188 -5.36 0.90 8.27
CA PRO A 188 -6.19 1.55 7.25
C PRO A 188 -5.49 1.82 5.91
N ASN A 189 -4.24 2.30 5.93
CA ASN A 189 -3.48 2.56 4.70
C ASN A 189 -3.17 1.27 3.94
N ASN A 190 -2.88 0.18 4.64
CA ASN A 190 -2.60 -1.12 4.03
C ASN A 190 -3.87 -1.71 3.42
N GLN A 191 -5.02 -1.50 4.07
CA GLN A 191 -6.32 -1.88 3.52
C GLN A 191 -6.63 -1.09 2.24
N LEU A 192 -6.33 0.21 2.19
CA LEU A 192 -6.51 1.03 0.99
C LEU A 192 -5.58 0.59 -0.16
N LEU A 193 -4.33 0.25 0.14
CA LEU A 193 -3.41 -0.34 -0.84
C LEU A 193 -3.96 -1.68 -1.35
N GLY A 194 -4.39 -2.56 -0.44
CA GLY A 194 -4.99 -3.84 -0.80
C GLY A 194 -6.25 -3.71 -1.65
N LEU A 195 -7.09 -2.70 -1.37
CA LEU A 195 -8.25 -2.37 -2.20
C LEU A 195 -7.81 -2.02 -3.63
N ARG A 196 -6.86 -1.10 -3.79
CA ARG A 196 -6.35 -0.64 -5.09
C ARG A 196 -5.74 -1.79 -5.91
N GLU A 197 -4.92 -2.61 -5.26
CA GLU A 197 -4.34 -3.81 -5.88
C GLU A 197 -5.43 -4.77 -6.37
N THR A 198 -6.47 -5.00 -5.56
CA THR A 198 -7.57 -5.89 -5.95
C THR A 198 -8.37 -5.32 -7.11
N MET A 199 -8.62 -4.00 -7.14
CA MET A 199 -9.33 -3.35 -8.24
C MET A 199 -8.54 -3.47 -9.55
N PHE A 200 -7.22 -3.27 -9.50
CA PHE A 200 -6.35 -3.49 -10.65
C PHE A 200 -6.48 -4.93 -11.16
N ILE A 201 -6.36 -5.91 -10.26
CA ILE A 201 -6.50 -7.33 -10.60
C ILE A 201 -7.90 -7.63 -11.16
N ALA A 202 -8.96 -7.06 -10.57
CA ALA A 202 -10.33 -7.24 -11.04
C ALA A 202 -10.50 -6.75 -12.48
N ILE A 203 -10.05 -5.54 -12.79
CA ILE A 203 -10.14 -4.95 -14.14
C ILE A 203 -9.32 -5.79 -15.14
N LYS A 204 -8.09 -6.18 -14.79
CA LYS A 204 -7.24 -6.98 -15.67
C LYS A 204 -7.74 -8.42 -15.90
N LEU A 205 -8.51 -8.96 -14.97
CA LEU A 205 -9.23 -10.24 -15.11
C LEU A 205 -10.66 -10.08 -15.65
N ASN A 206 -11.05 -8.85 -16.02
CA ASN A 206 -12.39 -8.50 -16.50
C ASN A 206 -13.51 -8.96 -15.53
N ARG A 207 -13.36 -8.67 -14.24
CA ARG A 207 -14.30 -8.99 -13.15
C ARG A 207 -14.89 -7.72 -12.55
N SER A 208 -16.19 -7.71 -12.30
CA SER A 208 -16.82 -6.70 -11.44
C SER A 208 -16.28 -6.80 -10.01
N TYR A 209 -16.37 -5.72 -9.27
CA TYR A 209 -15.87 -5.66 -7.91
C TYR A 209 -17.00 -5.73 -6.89
N ILE A 210 -16.81 -6.50 -5.82
CA ILE A 210 -17.69 -6.49 -4.65
C ILE A 210 -16.95 -5.76 -3.54
N MET A 211 -17.57 -4.69 -3.03
CA MET A 211 -16.98 -3.84 -2.01
C MET A 211 -16.64 -4.63 -0.74
N PRO A 212 -15.38 -4.67 -0.30
CA PRO A 212 -14.98 -5.42 0.88
C PRO A 212 -15.33 -4.66 2.16
N LYS A 213 -15.35 -5.40 3.27
CA LYS A 213 -15.34 -4.80 4.60
C LYS A 213 -14.00 -4.13 4.88
N PHE A 214 -14.04 -2.95 5.48
CA PHE A 214 -12.88 -2.39 6.16
C PHE A 214 -12.91 -2.74 7.64
N PHE A 215 -11.75 -2.68 8.28
CA PHE A 215 -11.61 -3.02 9.69
C PHE A 215 -10.82 -1.94 10.42
N LYS A 216 -11.11 -1.75 11.70
CA LYS A 216 -10.28 -0.96 12.61
C LYS A 216 -8.92 -1.63 12.83
N HIS A 217 -8.03 -0.86 13.45
CA HIS A 217 -6.70 -1.30 13.84
C HIS A 217 -6.47 -0.92 15.30
N ASP A 218 -6.15 -1.91 16.15
CA ASP A 218 -5.94 -1.79 17.61
C ASP A 218 -4.93 -0.71 17.95
N ARG A 219 -3.81 -0.68 17.23
CA ARG A 219 -2.66 0.11 17.70
C ARG A 219 -2.86 1.62 17.57
N ALA A 220 -3.85 2.04 16.79
CA ALA A 220 -4.06 3.45 16.46
C ALA A 220 -5.48 3.94 16.79
N ASP A 221 -6.40 3.05 17.18
CA ASP A 221 -7.77 3.41 17.50
C ASP A 221 -8.12 2.97 18.93
N PRO A 222 -8.18 3.90 19.90
CA PRO A 222 -8.52 3.57 21.29
C PRO A 222 -9.97 3.08 21.45
N THR A 223 -10.82 3.21 20.42
CA THR A 223 -12.18 2.69 20.41
C THR A 223 -12.28 1.25 19.94
N ALA A 224 -11.17 0.65 19.47
CA ALA A 224 -11.15 -0.70 18.94
C ALA A 224 -11.07 -1.76 20.06
N VAL A 225 -12.21 -2.04 20.71
CA VAL A 225 -12.28 -2.90 21.92
C VAL A 225 -12.04 -4.40 21.59
N ASN A 226 -12.21 -4.82 20.33
CA ASN A 226 -11.88 -6.16 19.80
C ASN A 226 -11.25 -6.04 18.40
N ALA A 227 -10.09 -5.40 18.37
CA ALA A 227 -9.68 -4.54 17.27
C ALA A 227 -9.38 -5.14 15.89
N TYR A 228 -9.27 -6.46 15.75
CA TYR A 228 -8.95 -7.06 14.45
C TYR A 228 -10.17 -7.23 13.56
N VAL A 229 -11.36 -7.21 14.16
CA VAL A 229 -12.62 -7.63 13.54
C VAL A 229 -13.72 -6.58 13.62
N GLU A 230 -13.43 -5.41 14.19
CA GLU A 230 -14.41 -4.32 14.22
C GLU A 230 -14.47 -3.67 12.84
N GLU A 231 -15.66 -3.76 12.24
CA GLU A 231 -15.91 -3.35 10.87
C GLU A 231 -16.03 -1.83 10.75
N VAL A 232 -15.62 -1.31 9.61
CA VAL A 232 -15.75 0.10 9.23
C VAL A 232 -16.46 0.13 7.89
N GLU A 233 -17.51 0.94 7.78
CA GLU A 233 -18.21 1.13 6.50
C GLU A 233 -17.25 1.66 5.42
N PRO A 234 -17.31 1.12 4.20
CA PRO A 234 -16.47 1.57 3.08
C PRO A 234 -16.51 3.08 2.81
N THR A 235 -17.67 3.71 3.00
CA THR A 235 -17.88 5.15 2.77
C THR A 235 -17.06 6.04 3.70
N TYR A 236 -16.57 5.53 4.84
CA TYR A 236 -15.62 6.27 5.67
C TYR A 236 -14.19 6.30 5.10
N ARG A 237 -13.91 5.51 4.07
CA ARG A 237 -12.56 5.28 3.54
C ARG A 237 -12.42 5.72 2.10
N VAL A 238 -13.45 5.55 1.29
CA VAL A 238 -13.43 5.79 -0.16
C VAL A 238 -14.78 6.32 -0.66
N SER A 239 -14.77 7.07 -1.75
CA SER A 239 -16.00 7.46 -2.47
C SER A 239 -16.51 6.30 -3.33
N LEU A 240 -17.69 5.76 -3.02
CA LEU A 240 -18.25 4.66 -3.81
C LEU A 240 -18.71 5.15 -5.17
N LEU A 241 -19.17 6.39 -5.28
CA LEU A 241 -19.52 6.99 -6.56
C LEU A 241 -18.31 7.08 -7.50
N LYS A 242 -17.16 7.59 -7.02
CA LYS A 242 -15.92 7.65 -7.82
C LYS A 242 -15.48 6.23 -8.25
N MET A 243 -15.57 5.26 -7.36
CA MET A 243 -15.28 3.86 -7.68
C MET A 243 -16.25 3.25 -8.71
N ARG A 244 -17.56 3.54 -8.63
CA ARG A 244 -18.58 3.06 -9.58
C ARG A 244 -18.43 3.69 -10.97
N ARG A 245 -17.94 4.94 -11.05
CA ARG A 245 -17.54 5.58 -12.31
C ARG A 245 -16.29 4.93 -12.90
N LEU A 246 -15.41 4.37 -12.08
CA LEU A 246 -14.25 3.63 -12.57
C LEU A 246 -14.62 2.26 -13.12
N MET A 247 -15.32 1.43 -12.33
CA MET A 247 -15.65 0.05 -12.67
C MET A 247 -17.01 -0.37 -12.10
N ASN A 248 -17.54 -1.52 -12.55
CA ASN A 248 -18.76 -2.05 -11.95
C ASN A 248 -18.49 -2.51 -10.51
N VAL A 249 -19.04 -1.79 -9.53
CA VAL A 249 -18.94 -2.09 -8.10
C VAL A 249 -20.32 -2.49 -7.54
N LYS A 250 -20.34 -3.53 -6.71
CA LYS A 250 -21.51 -4.02 -6.00
C LYS A 250 -21.29 -3.98 -4.48
N PRO A 251 -22.34 -3.73 -3.68
CA PRO A 251 -22.27 -3.84 -2.22
C PRO A 251 -22.07 -5.30 -1.81
N LEU A 252 -21.47 -5.54 -0.65
CA LEU A 252 -21.18 -6.89 -0.15
C LEU A 252 -22.47 -7.70 0.09
N GLU A 253 -23.53 -6.99 0.49
CA GLU A 253 -24.87 -7.51 0.78
C GLU A 253 -25.57 -8.08 -0.45
N SER A 254 -25.07 -7.76 -1.66
CA SER A 254 -25.63 -8.28 -2.91
C SER A 254 -25.16 -9.68 -3.28
N VAL A 255 -24.18 -10.25 -2.56
CA VAL A 255 -23.64 -11.59 -2.85
C VAL A 255 -24.72 -12.68 -2.95
N PRO A 256 -25.72 -12.76 -2.05
CA PRO A 256 -26.79 -13.75 -2.17
C PRO A 256 -27.55 -13.71 -3.51
N GLU A 257 -27.57 -12.55 -4.17
CA GLU A 257 -28.28 -12.32 -5.44
C GLU A 257 -27.38 -12.49 -6.67
N ILE A 258 -26.12 -12.03 -6.61
CA ILE A 258 -25.23 -11.95 -7.77
C ILE A 258 -24.30 -13.16 -7.92
N CYS A 259 -24.08 -13.92 -6.85
CA CYS A 259 -23.20 -15.07 -6.85
C CYS A 259 -23.97 -16.38 -7.00
N GLU A 260 -23.34 -17.36 -7.65
CA GLU A 260 -23.92 -18.69 -7.80
C GLU A 260 -24.15 -19.34 -6.43
N ASN A 261 -25.37 -19.82 -6.19
CA ASN A 261 -25.84 -20.34 -4.90
C ASN A 261 -25.76 -19.34 -3.73
N GLY A 262 -25.56 -18.04 -4.02
CA GLY A 262 -25.41 -17.01 -3.00
C GLY A 262 -24.10 -17.08 -2.21
N GLU A 263 -23.11 -17.82 -2.70
CA GLU A 263 -21.84 -18.08 -2.01
C GLU A 263 -20.64 -17.69 -2.89
N PHE A 264 -19.47 -17.48 -2.28
CA PHE A 264 -18.21 -17.41 -3.02
C PHE A 264 -17.80 -18.80 -3.50
N SER A 265 -17.18 -18.87 -4.68
CA SER A 265 -16.85 -20.12 -5.36
C SER A 265 -15.35 -20.45 -5.39
N ALA A 266 -14.47 -19.50 -5.06
CA ALA A 266 -13.03 -19.73 -4.93
C ALA A 266 -12.32 -18.71 -4.05
N PHE A 267 -11.14 -19.11 -3.56
CA PHE A 267 -10.25 -18.32 -2.73
C PHE A 267 -8.91 -18.08 -3.45
N TYR A 268 -8.62 -16.83 -3.77
CA TYR A 268 -7.40 -16.40 -4.47
C TYR A 268 -6.35 -15.99 -3.45
N GLN A 269 -5.27 -16.75 -3.38
CA GLN A 269 -4.19 -16.58 -2.41
C GLN A 269 -2.98 -15.94 -3.08
N LEU A 270 -2.50 -14.87 -2.46
CA LEU A 270 -1.23 -14.23 -2.83
C LEU A 270 -0.07 -14.89 -2.08
N ALA A 271 1.16 -14.55 -2.48
CA ALA A 271 2.37 -15.15 -1.90
C ALA A 271 2.49 -14.89 -0.39
N ARG A 272 1.99 -13.73 0.07
CA ARG A 272 1.98 -13.36 1.48
C ARG A 272 0.84 -14.04 2.23
N LYS A 273 1.21 -14.81 3.25
CA LYS A 273 0.24 -15.37 4.20
C LYS A 273 -0.17 -14.30 5.21
N GLY A 274 -1.46 -14.23 5.52
CA GLY A 274 -1.97 -13.39 6.60
C GLY A 274 -1.72 -14.01 7.98
N GLY A 275 -1.36 -13.19 8.97
CA GLY A 275 -1.29 -13.61 10.37
C GLY A 275 -2.68 -13.77 11.00
N THR A 276 -2.73 -14.10 12.29
CA THR A 276 -3.97 -14.40 13.06
C THR A 276 -5.04 -13.32 12.93
N GLN A 277 -4.64 -12.04 12.94
CA GLN A 277 -5.56 -10.90 12.80
C GLN A 277 -6.29 -10.92 11.45
N ASN A 278 -5.56 -11.24 10.38
CA ASN A 278 -6.10 -11.29 9.02
C ASN A 278 -7.08 -12.46 8.86
N GLN A 279 -6.81 -13.59 9.52
CA GLN A 279 -7.72 -14.74 9.53
C GLN A 279 -9.04 -14.42 10.24
N ALA A 280 -8.99 -13.70 11.36
CA ALA A 280 -10.19 -13.25 12.05
C ALA A 280 -11.06 -12.35 11.14
N ARG A 281 -10.43 -11.51 10.32
CA ARG A 281 -11.13 -10.70 9.29
C ARG A 281 -11.75 -11.55 8.20
N LEU A 282 -11.07 -12.59 7.73
CA LEU A 282 -11.64 -13.53 6.77
C LEU A 282 -12.90 -14.21 7.33
N VAL A 283 -12.85 -14.67 8.59
CA VAL A 283 -14.02 -15.24 9.27
C VAL A 283 -15.16 -14.23 9.32
N LYS A 284 -14.89 -12.95 9.65
CA LYS A 284 -15.92 -11.90 9.65
C LYS A 284 -16.48 -11.55 8.28
N THR A 285 -15.64 -11.53 7.25
CA THR A 285 -16.11 -11.38 5.88
C THR A 285 -17.01 -12.55 5.50
N CYS A 286 -16.66 -13.78 5.89
CA CYS A 286 -17.44 -14.97 5.58
C CYS A 286 -18.74 -15.13 6.36
N ALA A 287 -18.78 -14.73 7.62
CA ALA A 287 -19.96 -14.87 8.47
C ALA A 287 -21.20 -14.14 7.94
N GLY A 288 -21.03 -13.11 7.11
CA GLY A 288 -22.14 -12.40 6.49
C GLY A 288 -22.66 -13.00 5.18
N ILE A 289 -21.98 -14.01 4.63
CA ILE A 289 -22.10 -14.38 3.21
C ILE A 289 -22.04 -15.91 3.01
N ASP A 290 -22.23 -16.67 4.09
CA ASP A 290 -22.22 -18.14 4.13
C ASP A 290 -21.03 -18.80 3.40
N CYS A 291 -19.84 -18.17 3.35
CA CYS A 291 -18.67 -18.95 2.99
C CYS A 291 -18.33 -19.89 4.15
N LYS A 292 -18.37 -21.20 3.86
CA LYS A 292 -18.04 -22.26 4.81
C LYS A 292 -16.56 -22.21 5.17
N VAL A 293 -16.31 -21.66 6.34
CA VAL A 293 -15.02 -21.68 7.02
C VAL A 293 -15.17 -22.66 8.19
N ASP A 294 -14.61 -23.87 8.07
CA ASP A 294 -14.69 -24.84 9.16
C ASP A 294 -14.02 -24.27 10.43
N ASP A 295 -14.60 -24.68 11.56
CA ASP A 295 -14.51 -24.13 12.92
C ASP A 295 -13.17 -23.49 13.32
N VAL A 296 -13.27 -22.40 14.09
CA VAL A 296 -12.14 -21.56 14.57
C VAL A 296 -11.53 -22.14 15.86
N ASP A 297 -11.56 -23.46 16.03
CA ASP A 297 -10.78 -24.17 17.06
C ASP A 297 -9.29 -24.21 16.64
N CYS A 298 -8.73 -23.04 16.38
CA CYS A 298 -7.30 -22.84 16.26
C CYS A 298 -6.74 -22.75 17.68
N GLU A 299 -6.41 -23.90 18.27
CA GLU A 299 -5.34 -23.91 19.26
C GLU A 299 -4.12 -23.26 18.61
N VAL A 300 -3.55 -22.27 19.29
CA VAL A 300 -2.38 -21.53 18.80
C VAL A 300 -1.20 -22.49 18.83
N TRP A 301 -0.94 -23.20 17.72
CA TRP A 301 0.27 -24.02 17.59
C TRP A 301 1.48 -23.11 17.35
N GLU A 302 2.63 -23.52 17.92
CA GLU A 302 3.90 -22.80 18.03
C GLU A 302 4.54 -22.36 16.68
N GLU A 303 3.90 -22.62 15.54
CA GLU A 303 4.35 -22.22 14.20
C GLU A 303 3.44 -21.21 13.47
N GLY A 304 2.40 -20.68 14.14
CA GLY A 304 1.80 -19.39 13.75
C GLY A 304 0.98 -19.32 12.45
N VAL A 305 0.54 -20.44 11.88
CA VAL A 305 -0.31 -20.44 10.66
C VAL A 305 -1.66 -21.12 10.90
N CYS A 306 -2.63 -20.35 11.39
CA CYS A 306 -4.04 -20.76 11.45
C CYS A 306 -4.72 -20.53 10.07
N LEU A 307 -4.32 -21.27 9.04
CA LEU A 307 -5.17 -21.33 7.86
C LEU A 307 -6.45 -22.05 8.26
N THR A 308 -7.53 -21.29 8.45
CA THR A 308 -8.87 -21.84 8.48
C THR A 308 -9.04 -22.81 7.31
N ASN A 309 -9.71 -23.94 7.55
CA ASN A 309 -10.13 -24.84 6.49
C ASN A 309 -11.27 -24.14 5.71
N VAL A 310 -10.91 -23.13 4.92
CA VAL A 310 -11.79 -22.55 3.91
C VAL A 310 -12.07 -23.68 2.92
N GLN A 311 -13.34 -24.10 2.85
CA GLN A 311 -13.76 -25.19 1.96
C GLN A 311 -13.77 -24.79 0.47
N LEU A 312 -13.43 -23.54 0.17
CA LEU A 312 -13.34 -23.03 -1.19
C LEU A 312 -12.09 -23.55 -1.91
N PRO A 313 -12.19 -23.87 -3.21
CA PRO A 313 -11.05 -24.09 -4.08
C PRO A 313 -10.02 -22.96 -3.97
N LYS A 314 -8.76 -23.31 -3.67
CA LYS A 314 -7.64 -22.37 -3.51
C LYS A 314 -6.87 -22.20 -4.81
N PHE A 315 -6.59 -20.96 -5.19
CA PHE A 315 -5.81 -20.59 -6.36
C PHE A 315 -4.65 -19.65 -6.00
N PRO A 316 -3.48 -19.79 -6.64
CA PRO A 316 -3.14 -20.86 -7.57
C PRO A 316 -2.96 -22.21 -6.87
N LYS A 317 -3.18 -23.30 -7.61
CA LYS A 317 -2.90 -24.66 -7.09
C LYS A 317 -1.39 -24.83 -6.91
N GLY A 318 -0.97 -25.43 -5.81
CA GLY A 318 0.47 -25.63 -5.53
C GLY A 318 1.22 -24.36 -5.14
N LEU A 319 0.52 -23.35 -4.60
CA LEU A 319 1.12 -22.09 -4.16
C LEU A 319 2.35 -22.28 -3.26
N ALA A 320 2.39 -23.32 -2.41
CA ALA A 320 3.52 -23.62 -1.54
C ALA A 320 4.81 -23.96 -2.32
N ASP A 321 4.67 -24.53 -3.51
CA ASP A 321 5.79 -24.90 -4.39
C ASP A 321 6.18 -23.74 -5.33
N MET A 322 5.31 -22.74 -5.45
CA MET A 322 5.57 -21.56 -6.27
C MET A 322 6.42 -20.56 -5.50
N LYS A 323 7.61 -20.25 -6.01
CA LYS A 323 8.39 -19.08 -5.60
C LYS A 323 7.77 -17.82 -6.22
N LEU A 324 6.53 -17.50 -5.85
CA LEU A 324 5.89 -16.29 -6.33
C LEU A 324 6.65 -15.06 -5.81
N THR A 325 7.21 -14.31 -6.75
CA THR A 325 7.55 -12.91 -6.52
C THR A 325 6.26 -12.07 -6.53
N ARG A 326 6.39 -10.79 -6.17
CA ARG A 326 5.27 -9.83 -6.24
C ARG A 326 4.64 -9.83 -7.64
N LEU A 327 3.33 -9.65 -7.71
CA LEU A 327 2.59 -9.60 -8.97
C LEU A 327 2.99 -8.37 -9.80
N ALA A 328 2.84 -8.46 -11.12
CA ALA A 328 3.05 -7.35 -12.07
C ALA A 328 4.46 -6.70 -12.06
N GLN A 329 5.49 -7.36 -11.52
CA GLN A 329 6.87 -6.86 -11.62
C GLN A 329 7.48 -7.00 -13.02
N ASP A 330 6.94 -7.90 -13.84
CA ASP A 330 7.43 -8.21 -15.18
C ASP A 330 6.81 -7.31 -16.27
N GLY A 331 5.86 -6.44 -15.91
CA GLY A 331 5.21 -5.50 -16.83
C GLY A 331 4.19 -6.09 -17.79
N ASN A 332 4.06 -7.42 -17.85
CA ASN A 332 3.18 -8.07 -18.83
C ASN A 332 1.88 -8.61 -18.23
N ASN A 333 1.71 -8.59 -16.91
CA ASN A 333 0.49 -9.10 -16.22
C ASN A 333 0.11 -10.57 -16.53
N THR A 334 0.86 -11.27 -17.39
CA THR A 334 0.64 -12.63 -17.85
C THR A 334 0.58 -13.61 -16.68
N LEU A 335 1.45 -13.42 -15.68
CA LEU A 335 1.45 -14.25 -14.48
C LEU A 335 0.11 -14.17 -13.75
N MET A 336 -0.41 -12.97 -13.54
CA MET A 336 -1.69 -12.76 -12.87
C MET A 336 -2.85 -13.43 -13.63
N GLN A 337 -2.92 -13.25 -14.95
CA GLN A 337 -3.94 -13.91 -15.77
C GLN A 337 -3.80 -15.43 -15.70
N THR A 338 -2.59 -15.95 -15.81
CA THR A 338 -2.31 -17.39 -15.74
C THR A 338 -2.75 -18.01 -14.40
N LEU A 339 -2.57 -17.28 -13.30
CA LEU A 339 -2.85 -17.80 -11.96
C LEU A 339 -4.32 -17.64 -11.53
N TYR A 340 -5.00 -16.58 -12.00
CA TYR A 340 -6.28 -16.15 -11.45
C TYR A 340 -7.41 -15.97 -12.49
N ASP A 341 -7.15 -16.13 -13.79
CA ASP A 341 -8.23 -16.19 -14.79
C ASP A 341 -8.90 -17.56 -14.77
N THR A 342 -9.79 -17.74 -13.80
CA THR A 342 -10.57 -18.97 -13.60
C THR A 342 -12.03 -18.76 -14.01
N ASP A 343 -12.79 -19.85 -14.14
CA ASP A 343 -14.23 -19.80 -14.43
C ASP A 343 -15.13 -19.57 -13.21
N HIS A 344 -14.54 -19.45 -12.02
CA HIS A 344 -15.28 -19.12 -10.81
C HIS A 344 -15.97 -17.76 -10.92
N SER A 345 -17.28 -17.74 -10.66
CA SER A 345 -18.13 -16.54 -10.79
C SER A 345 -17.75 -15.52 -9.72
N CYS A 346 -17.91 -15.84 -8.45
CA CYS A 346 -17.52 -14.98 -7.33
C CYS A 346 -16.29 -15.51 -6.61
N THR A 347 -15.25 -14.68 -6.47
CA THR A 347 -14.00 -15.07 -5.82
C THR A 347 -13.56 -14.06 -4.75
N ILE A 348 -12.86 -14.57 -3.73
CA ILE A 348 -12.31 -13.76 -2.64
C ILE A 348 -10.79 -13.74 -2.74
N MET A 349 -10.19 -12.55 -2.80
CA MET A 349 -8.74 -12.38 -2.71
C MET A 349 -8.27 -12.24 -1.27
N ALA A 350 -7.35 -13.11 -0.88
CA ALA A 350 -6.77 -13.15 0.44
C ALA A 350 -5.65 -12.12 0.58
N TYR A 351 -5.92 -11.08 1.38
CA TYR A 351 -4.90 -10.21 1.93
C TYR A 351 -3.96 -9.53 0.91
N PRO A 352 -4.50 -8.82 -0.09
CA PRO A 352 -3.70 -8.01 -0.99
C PRO A 352 -2.92 -6.95 -0.22
N TYR A 353 -1.59 -6.96 -0.33
CA TYR A 353 -0.73 -5.91 0.25
C TYR A 353 0.71 -5.97 -0.27
N MET A 354 1.07 -4.94 -1.04
CA MET A 354 2.37 -4.74 -1.68
C MET A 354 2.71 -5.86 -2.68
N ASP A 355 1.69 -6.52 -3.23
CA ASP A 355 1.86 -7.47 -4.32
C ASP A 355 1.92 -6.72 -5.66
N ILE A 356 1.26 -5.57 -5.79
CA ILE A 356 1.43 -4.60 -6.89
C ILE A 356 1.77 -3.23 -6.30
N ASN A 357 3.01 -2.77 -6.48
CA ASN A 357 3.44 -1.49 -5.93
C ASN A 357 3.13 -0.35 -6.90
N PHE A 358 1.97 0.28 -6.75
CA PHE A 358 1.52 1.40 -7.61
C PHE A 358 2.53 2.55 -7.66
N ALA A 359 3.06 2.97 -6.51
CA ALA A 359 3.99 4.10 -6.43
C ALA A 359 5.25 3.84 -7.26
N ARG A 360 5.77 2.61 -7.24
CA ARG A 360 6.92 2.22 -8.05
C ARG A 360 6.54 1.99 -9.52
N ASN A 361 5.41 1.34 -9.77
CA ASN A 361 5.03 0.88 -11.10
C ASN A 361 4.60 2.03 -12.02
N LEU A 362 4.00 3.09 -11.47
CA LEU A 362 3.60 4.27 -12.26
C LEU A 362 4.78 4.90 -13.02
N PHE A 363 5.97 4.89 -12.45
CA PHE A 363 7.17 5.48 -13.05
C PHE A 363 8.10 4.43 -13.66
N HIS A 364 7.73 3.15 -13.62
CA HIS A 364 8.61 2.08 -14.05
C HIS A 364 8.53 1.89 -15.58
N PRO A 365 9.65 1.93 -16.31
CA PRO A 365 9.65 1.96 -17.78
C PRO A 365 9.16 0.65 -18.42
N LYS A 366 9.16 -0.47 -17.68
CA LYS A 366 8.66 -1.76 -18.19
C LYS A 366 7.15 -1.95 -18.05
N ILE A 367 6.48 -1.08 -17.30
CA ILE A 367 5.02 -1.17 -17.14
C ILE A 367 4.40 -0.53 -18.38
N ALA A 368 3.44 -1.22 -19.00
CA ALA A 368 2.71 -0.70 -20.15
C ALA A 368 1.96 0.59 -19.78
N ASP A 369 1.86 1.54 -20.71
CA ASP A 369 1.26 2.85 -20.42
C ASP A 369 -0.23 2.73 -20.08
N GLU A 370 -0.94 1.75 -20.67
CA GLU A 370 -2.34 1.46 -20.31
C GLU A 370 -2.47 0.96 -18.86
N ASP A 371 -1.47 0.24 -18.35
CA ASP A 371 -1.45 -0.20 -16.96
C ASP A 371 -1.10 0.94 -16.00
N LYS A 372 -0.26 1.89 -16.42
CA LYS A 372 0.00 3.12 -15.63
C LYS A 372 -1.24 4.00 -15.58
N GLU A 373 -1.93 4.20 -16.71
CA GLU A 373 -3.20 4.93 -16.77
C GLU A 373 -4.23 4.29 -15.84
N LEU A 374 -4.40 2.97 -15.92
CA LEU A 374 -5.29 2.22 -15.02
C LEU A 374 -4.92 2.41 -13.55
N MET A 375 -3.63 2.38 -13.19
CA MET A 375 -3.18 2.62 -11.82
C MET A 375 -3.50 4.05 -11.37
N ALA A 376 -3.27 5.06 -12.23
CA ALA A 376 -3.57 6.46 -11.95
C ALA A 376 -5.08 6.67 -11.74
N ASP A 377 -5.91 6.09 -12.61
CA ASP A 377 -7.36 6.13 -12.48
C ASP A 377 -7.85 5.49 -11.18
N ILE A 378 -7.28 4.34 -10.79
CA ILE A 378 -7.60 3.69 -9.51
C ILE A 378 -7.21 4.57 -8.32
N LEU A 379 -6.07 5.27 -8.38
CA LEU A 379 -5.67 6.21 -7.32
C LEU A 379 -6.67 7.37 -7.22
N LYS A 380 -7.06 7.98 -8.34
CA LYS A 380 -8.08 9.05 -8.41
C LYS A 380 -9.42 8.55 -7.85
N ALA A 381 -9.87 7.36 -8.25
CA ALA A 381 -11.15 6.79 -7.86
C ALA A 381 -11.23 6.31 -6.40
N THR A 382 -10.08 6.03 -5.78
CA THR A 382 -9.98 5.59 -4.37
C THR A 382 -9.44 6.70 -3.46
N GLY A 383 -9.71 7.95 -3.85
CA GLY A 383 -9.49 9.12 -3.01
C GLY A 383 -10.42 9.15 -1.79
N PRO A 384 -10.26 10.16 -0.92
CA PRO A 384 -11.13 10.36 0.22
C PRO A 384 -12.61 10.45 -0.19
N PRO A 385 -13.54 10.07 0.70
CA PRO A 385 -14.97 10.30 0.45
C PRO A 385 -15.28 11.80 0.50
N MET A 386 -16.34 12.22 -0.20
CA MET A 386 -16.67 13.63 -0.41
C MET A 386 -16.83 14.42 0.87
N HIS A 387 -17.52 13.87 1.87
CA HIS A 387 -17.69 14.55 3.15
C HIS A 387 -16.36 14.85 3.86
N VAL A 388 -15.31 14.04 3.63
CA VAL A 388 -13.96 14.34 4.11
C VAL A 388 -13.34 15.46 3.28
N GLU A 389 -13.50 15.42 1.96
CA GLU A 389 -13.05 16.50 1.07
C GLU A 389 -13.70 17.84 1.46
N GLU A 390 -15.01 17.88 1.67
CA GLU A 390 -15.74 19.07 2.15
C GLU A 390 -15.24 19.58 3.49
N VAL A 391 -15.02 18.69 4.47
CA VAL A 391 -14.49 19.09 5.78
C VAL A 391 -13.10 19.71 5.61
N VAL A 392 -12.26 19.13 4.77
CA VAL A 392 -10.91 19.65 4.46
C VAL A 392 -11.01 21.00 3.75
N GLN A 393 -11.86 21.15 2.73
CA GLN A 393 -12.04 22.40 2.00
C GLN A 393 -12.61 23.51 2.90
N ASN A 394 -13.60 23.18 3.73
CA ASN A 394 -14.14 24.11 4.72
C ASN A 394 -13.08 24.54 5.74
N PHE A 395 -12.23 23.60 6.20
CA PHE A 395 -11.12 23.93 7.08
C PHE A 395 -10.10 24.85 6.40
N ILE A 396 -9.70 24.56 5.16
CA ILE A 396 -8.78 25.43 4.38
C ILE A 396 -9.36 26.84 4.26
N LYS A 397 -10.63 26.94 3.84
CA LYS A 397 -11.31 28.21 3.65
C LYS A 397 -11.44 29.02 4.93
N THR A 398 -11.82 28.37 6.03
CA THR A 398 -12.15 29.08 7.28
C THR A 398 -10.96 29.28 8.22
N ALA A 399 -10.04 28.30 8.29
CA ALA A 399 -8.94 28.31 9.24
C ALA A 399 -7.61 28.73 8.62
N ILE A 400 -7.36 28.38 7.35
CA ILE A 400 -6.10 28.74 6.64
C ILE A 400 -6.23 30.07 5.90
N GLY A 401 -7.46 30.49 5.57
CA GLY A 401 -7.76 31.81 5.02
C GLY A 401 -8.07 31.82 3.51
N GLY A 402 -8.52 30.70 2.95
CA GLY A 402 -8.98 30.62 1.55
C GLY A 402 -8.00 29.93 0.61
N ASP A 403 -8.14 30.22 -0.68
CA ASP A 403 -7.48 29.54 -1.82
C ASP A 403 -5.99 29.89 -1.98
N GLY A 404 -5.33 30.32 -0.90
CA GLY A 404 -3.91 30.63 -0.90
C GLY A 404 -3.04 29.37 -0.93
N ASN A 405 -1.81 29.52 -1.43
CA ASN A 405 -0.82 28.45 -1.38
C ASN A 405 -0.50 28.08 0.06
N TYR A 406 -0.75 26.83 0.44
CA TYR A 406 -0.36 26.27 1.73
C TYR A 406 0.54 25.06 1.54
N VAL A 407 1.39 24.80 2.54
CA VAL A 407 2.20 23.58 2.61
C VAL A 407 1.62 22.74 3.74
N SER A 408 1.24 21.50 3.42
CA SER A 408 0.84 20.51 4.41
C SER A 408 2.01 19.58 4.72
N MET A 409 2.28 19.35 6.00
CA MET A 409 3.27 18.39 6.46
C MET A 409 2.59 17.35 7.35
N HIS A 410 2.60 16.09 6.93
CA HIS A 410 2.09 14.99 7.73
C HIS A 410 3.21 14.39 8.59
N TRP A 411 2.98 14.35 9.91
CA TRP A 411 3.86 13.68 10.87
C TRP A 411 3.06 12.67 11.68
N ARG A 412 3.57 11.44 11.84
CA ARG A 412 2.99 10.45 12.74
C ARG A 412 3.63 10.56 14.13
N TYR A 413 2.93 11.15 15.10
CA TYR A 413 3.39 11.20 16.50
C TYR A 413 2.80 10.08 17.38
N ASN A 414 2.46 8.92 16.81
CA ASN A 414 2.08 7.79 17.66
C ASN A 414 3.35 7.26 18.32
N VAL A 415 3.51 7.56 19.61
CA VAL A 415 4.63 7.08 20.44
C VAL A 415 4.83 5.57 20.23
N GLY A 416 3.76 4.76 20.27
CA GLY A 416 3.88 3.31 20.04
C GLY A 416 4.38 2.92 18.64
N ASP A 417 4.00 3.66 17.60
CA ASP A 417 4.38 3.38 16.20
C ASP A 417 5.80 3.90 15.90
N TRP A 418 6.18 5.05 16.45
CA TRP A 418 7.51 5.64 16.27
C TRP A 418 8.58 4.90 17.06
N TRP A 419 8.25 4.41 18.26
CA TRP A 419 9.16 3.59 19.06
C TRP A 419 9.32 2.18 18.47
N HIS A 420 8.25 1.59 17.89
CA HIS A 420 8.34 0.30 17.19
C HIS A 420 9.08 0.43 15.85
N GLY A 421 10.23 -0.23 15.75
CA GLY A 421 11.10 -0.22 14.57
C GLY A 421 12.24 0.81 14.62
N GLY A 422 12.01 1.99 15.18
CA GLY A 422 13.05 3.03 15.33
C GLY A 422 13.85 2.92 16.63
N CYS A 423 13.24 2.42 17.70
CA CYS A 423 13.83 2.46 19.02
C CYS A 423 13.44 1.27 19.90
N ASP A 424 13.11 0.12 19.30
CA ASP A 424 12.91 -1.10 20.07
C ASP A 424 14.21 -1.41 20.83
N ILE A 425 14.08 -1.49 22.14
CA ILE A 425 15.12 -1.94 23.05
C ILE A 425 15.05 -3.46 23.06
N ILE A 426 15.95 -4.10 22.33
CA ILE A 426 16.17 -5.56 22.46
C ILE A 426 17.37 -5.70 23.39
N ASP A 427 17.19 -6.38 24.53
CA ASP A 427 18.24 -6.65 25.51
C ASP A 427 18.99 -5.41 26.05
N GLY A 428 18.28 -4.30 26.23
CA GLY A 428 18.88 -3.06 26.75
C GLY A 428 19.63 -2.21 25.70
N HIS A 429 19.59 -2.60 24.43
CA HIS A 429 20.23 -1.87 23.33
C HIS A 429 19.20 -1.38 22.31
N TYR A 430 19.26 -0.08 22.01
CA TYR A 430 18.48 0.52 20.93
C TYR A 430 19.09 0.13 19.58
N LYS A 431 18.30 -0.54 18.73
CA LYS A 431 18.77 -1.01 17.42
C LYS A 431 19.14 0.13 16.46
N ALA A 432 18.49 1.30 16.57
CA ALA A 432 18.73 2.45 15.68
C ALA A 432 19.44 3.65 16.35
N ALA A 433 19.55 3.70 17.68
CA ALA A 433 20.21 4.84 18.34
C ALA A 433 21.70 4.93 18.01
N ASN A 434 22.41 3.80 17.88
CA ASN A 434 23.82 3.81 17.50
C ASN A 434 24.05 4.35 16.08
N GLU A 435 23.15 4.07 15.14
CA GLU A 435 23.26 4.55 13.76
C GLU A 435 22.82 6.02 13.64
N MET A 436 21.80 6.43 14.40
CA MET A 436 21.35 7.82 14.46
C MET A 436 22.38 8.73 15.17
N GLU A 437 23.06 8.23 16.21
CA GLU A 437 24.15 8.94 16.89
C GLU A 437 25.38 9.10 15.97
N LYS A 438 25.72 8.06 15.18
CA LYS A 438 26.76 8.17 14.14
C LYS A 438 26.38 9.19 13.06
N ALA A 439 25.15 9.14 12.55
CA ALA A 439 24.65 10.09 11.55
C ALA A 439 24.65 11.53 12.08
N MET A 440 24.23 11.75 13.33
CA MET A 440 24.27 13.06 13.98
C MET A 440 25.72 13.54 14.19
N THR A 441 26.64 12.64 14.53
CA THR A 441 28.07 12.97 14.67
C THR A 441 28.68 13.37 13.32
N LEU A 442 28.31 12.69 12.23
CA LEU A 442 28.70 13.04 10.86
C LEU A 442 28.14 14.40 10.44
N PHE A 443 26.86 14.65 10.72
CA PHE A 443 26.20 15.93 10.41
C PHE A 443 26.85 17.10 11.17
N GLN A 444 27.18 16.92 12.45
CA GLN A 444 27.88 17.92 13.26
C GLN A 444 29.32 18.18 12.81
N LYS A 445 30.00 17.16 12.25
CA LYS A 445 31.32 17.34 11.64
C LYS A 445 31.24 18.07 10.31
N SER A 446 30.24 17.75 9.48
CA SER A 446 30.01 18.41 8.20
C SER A 446 29.61 19.87 8.38
N ALA A 447 28.75 20.21 9.35
CA ALA A 447 28.33 21.58 9.63
C ALA A 447 29.41 22.47 10.30
N LYS A 448 30.56 21.88 10.67
CA LYS A 448 31.72 22.60 11.24
C LYS A 448 32.80 22.89 10.19
N ASN A 449 32.72 22.25 9.03
CA ASN A 449 33.52 22.58 7.85
C ASN A 449 32.70 23.50 6.95
#